data_AF-A0A818YIM6-F1
#
_entry.id   AF-A0A818YIM6-F1
#
_cell.length_a   1.000
_cell.length_b   1.000
_cell.length_c   1.000
_cell.angle_alpha   90.00
_cell.angle_beta   90.00
_cell.angle_gamma   90.00
#
_symmetry.space_group_name_H-M   'P 1'
#
loop_
_entity.id
_entity.type
_entity.pdbx_description
1 polymer ?
#
loop_
_entity_poly.entity_id
_entity_poly.type
_entity_poly.pdbx_seq_one_letter_code
_entity_poly.pdbx_strand_id
1 'polypeptide(L)' 'WANTMNFDILETIINDTPKCAICGEPATKRCSRCQREWYCRRECQVKHWPKHKTMCDMIVEIAKSETSNNS' A
#
# COMPACT_ATOMS: atom_id res chain seq x y z
N TRP A 1 34.23 4.86 -18.79
CA TRP A 1 33.05 5.06 -19.66
C TRP A 1 31.93 4.20 -19.09
N ALA A 2 30.71 4.74 -19.04
CA ALA A 2 29.68 4.40 -18.05
C ALA A 2 29.41 2.89 -17.86
N ASN A 3 29.43 2.45 -16.59
CA ASN A 3 28.89 1.16 -16.18
C ASN A 3 27.43 1.09 -16.62
N THR A 4 27.15 0.13 -17.49
CA THR A 4 25.82 -0.25 -17.94
C THR A 4 24.92 -0.43 -16.72
N MET A 5 24.02 0.54 -16.53
CA MET A 5 22.92 0.46 -15.59
C MET A 5 22.24 -0.88 -15.81
N ASN A 6 22.28 -1.71 -14.78
CA ASN A 6 21.76 -3.06 -14.80
C ASN A 6 20.24 -2.99 -15.06
N PHE A 7 19.86 -3.13 -16.33
CA PHE A 7 18.49 -3.00 -16.82
C PHE A 7 17.58 -4.05 -16.18
N ASP A 8 18.13 -5.22 -15.83
CA ASP A 8 17.43 -6.30 -15.15
C ASP A 8 17.06 -5.92 -13.70
N ILE A 9 17.90 -5.12 -13.03
CA ILE A 9 17.58 -4.55 -11.72
C ILE A 9 16.46 -3.51 -11.86
N LEU A 10 16.48 -2.69 -12.91
CA LEU A 10 15.43 -1.70 -13.15
C LEU A 10 14.08 -2.38 -13.44
N GLU A 11 14.05 -3.44 -14.24
CA GLU A 11 12.83 -4.22 -14.52
C GLU A 11 12.25 -4.86 -13.25
N THR A 12 13.10 -5.39 -12.38
CA THR A 12 12.68 -5.98 -11.11
C THR A 12 12.10 -4.94 -10.15
N ILE A 13 12.65 -3.72 -10.12
CA ILE A 13 12.14 -2.62 -9.29
C ILE A 13 10.80 -2.08 -9.84
N ILE A 14 10.62 -2.07 -11.16
CA ILE A 14 9.38 -1.58 -11.80
C ILE A 14 8.22 -2.55 -11.64
N ASN A 15 8.49 -3.87 -11.59
CA ASN A 15 7.47 -4.92 -11.55
C ASN A 15 7.00 -5.33 -10.14
N ASP A 16 7.19 -4.50 -9.13
CA ASP A 16 6.74 -4.79 -7.76
C ASP A 16 5.21 -4.65 -7.65
N THR A 17 4.52 -5.71 -8.08
CA THR A 17 3.08 -5.84 -7.91
C THR A 17 2.79 -5.83 -6.41
N PRO A 18 1.91 -4.94 -5.92
CA PRO A 18 1.64 -4.87 -4.49
C PRO A 18 1.13 -6.21 -3.98
N LYS A 19 1.52 -6.56 -2.75
CA LYS A 19 1.20 -7.87 -2.15
C LYS A 19 0.14 -7.73 -1.08
N CYS A 20 -0.65 -8.80 -0.89
CA CYS A 20 -1.65 -8.83 0.15
C CYS A 20 -1.01 -8.92 1.53
N ALA A 21 -1.40 -8.02 2.44
CA ALA A 21 -0.89 -7.97 3.80
C ALA A 21 -1.17 -9.24 4.66
N ILE A 22 -2.02 -10.16 4.19
CA ILE A 22 -2.35 -11.40 4.92
C ILE A 22 -1.72 -12.64 4.30
N CYS A 23 -1.83 -12.81 2.99
CA CYS A 23 -1.42 -14.06 2.32
C CYS A 23 -0.27 -13.88 1.34
N GLY A 24 0.23 -12.67 1.11
CA GLY A 24 1.37 -12.39 0.22
C GLY A 24 1.05 -12.45 -1.29
N GLU A 25 -0.10 -12.99 -1.67
CA GLU A 25 -0.58 -13.01 -3.06
C GLU A 25 -0.66 -11.61 -3.68
N PRO A 26 -0.54 -11.48 -5.02
CA PRO A 26 -0.74 -10.21 -5.71
C PRO A 26 -2.05 -9.53 -5.31
N ALA A 27 -1.94 -8.26 -4.93
CA ALA A 27 -3.04 -7.43 -4.49
C ALA A 27 -3.45 -6.45 -5.58
N THR A 28 -4.76 -6.26 -5.72
CA THR A 28 -5.32 -5.31 -6.69
C THR A 28 -6.23 -4.28 -6.00
N LYS A 29 -6.48 -4.45 -4.70
CA LYS A 29 -7.40 -3.62 -3.94
C LYS A 29 -6.68 -3.00 -2.76
N ARG A 30 -6.94 -1.71 -2.54
CA ARG A 30 -6.49 -0.99 -1.34
C ARG A 30 -7.65 -0.84 -0.36
N CYS A 31 -7.31 -0.64 0.91
CA CYS A 31 -8.28 -0.19 1.90
C CYS A 31 -8.96 1.09 1.39
N SER A 32 -10.29 1.08 1.23
CA SER A 32 -11.03 2.23 0.70
C SER A 32 -10.98 3.47 1.61
N ARG A 33 -10.73 3.28 2.91
CA ARG A 33 -10.68 4.38 3.91
C ARG A 33 -9.36 5.13 3.87
N CYS A 34 -8.25 4.45 4.09
CA CYS A 34 -6.92 5.08 4.19
C CYS A 34 -6.09 4.98 2.90
N GLN A 35 -6.50 4.16 1.94
CA GLN A 35 -5.81 3.92 0.67
C GLN A 35 -4.33 3.52 0.78
N ARG A 36 -3.89 3.02 1.95
CA ARG A 36 -2.48 2.68 2.21
C ARG A 36 -2.16 1.20 2.18
N GLU A 37 -3.06 0.35 2.69
CA GLU A 37 -2.82 -1.09 2.82
C GLU A 37 -3.45 -1.88 1.68
N TRP A 38 -2.77 -2.94 1.21
CA TRP A 38 -3.13 -3.72 0.03
C TRP A 38 -3.67 -5.13 0.36
N TYR A 39 -4.67 -5.56 -0.42
CA TYR A 39 -5.34 -6.85 -0.28
C TYR A 39 -5.67 -7.45 -1.65
N CYS A 40 -5.55 -8.78 -1.75
CA CYS A 40 -5.98 -9.51 -2.95
C CYS A 40 -7.52 -9.57 -3.06
N ARG A 41 -8.22 -9.63 -1.92
CA ARG A 41 -9.69 -9.71 -1.85
C ARG A 41 -10.25 -9.20 -0.53
N ARG A 42 -11.57 -9.02 -0.47
CA ARG A 42 -12.30 -8.41 0.66
C ARG A 42 -12.13 -9.21 1.94
N GLU A 43 -12.09 -10.53 1.85
CA GLU A 43 -11.97 -11.47 2.96
C GLU A 43 -10.65 -11.25 3.71
N CYS A 44 -9.55 -11.04 2.98
CA CYS A 44 -8.26 -10.72 3.57
C CYS A 44 -8.28 -9.38 4.30
N GLN A 45 -8.97 -8.37 3.74
CA GLN A 45 -9.16 -7.08 4.41
C GLN A 45 -9.98 -7.22 5.70
N VAL A 46 -11.11 -7.96 5.69
CA VAL A 46 -11.92 -8.21 6.90
C VAL A 46 -11.09 -8.93 7.96
N LYS A 47 -10.37 -9.98 7.56
CA LYS A 47 -9.53 -10.76 8.48
C LYS A 47 -8.41 -9.92 9.09
N HIS A 48 -7.83 -8.99 8.32
CA HIS A 48 -6.79 -8.09 8.83
C HIS A 48 -7.33 -6.93 9.66
N TRP A 49 -8.63 -6.61 9.54
CA TRP A 49 -9.23 -5.40 10.10
C TRP A 49 -8.91 -5.15 11.58
N PRO A 50 -8.96 -6.14 12.50
CA PRO A 50 -8.64 -5.90 13.91
C PRO A 50 -7.23 -5.34 14.14
N LYS A 51 -6.25 -5.72 13.31
CA LYS A 51 -4.87 -5.19 13.37
C LYS A 51 -4.71 -3.90 12.57
N HIS A 52 -5.42 -3.77 11.45
CA HIS A 52 -5.32 -2.63 10.55
C HIS A 52 -6.04 -1.37 11.08
N LYS A 53 -7.12 -1.53 11.86
CA LYS A 53 -8.02 -0.43 12.27
C LYS A 53 -7.29 0.78 12.85
N THR A 54 -6.43 0.56 13.85
CA THR A 54 -5.74 1.66 14.54
C THR A 54 -4.85 2.46 13.59
N MET A 55 -4.07 1.78 12.74
CA MET A 55 -3.24 2.43 11.73
C MET A 55 -4.10 3.13 10.66
N CYS A 56 -5.20 2.51 10.25
CA CYS A 56 -6.14 3.09 9.29
C CYS A 56 -6.71 4.42 9.79
N ASP A 57 -7.15 4.47 11.04
CA ASP A 57 -7.73 5.67 11.63
C ASP A 57 -6.66 6.78 11.75
N MET A 58 -5.44 6.47 12.19
CA MET A 58 -4.33 7.44 12.24
C MET A 58 -4.01 8.07 10.87
N ILE A 59 -3.90 7.26 9.81
CA ILE A 59 -3.61 7.75 8.47
C ILE A 59 -4.71 8.69 7.97
N VAL A 60 -5.97 8.35 8.25
CA VAL A 60 -7.11 9.17 7.86
C VAL A 60 -7.09 10.52 8.60
N GLU A 61 -6.75 10.54 9.89
CA GLU A 61 -6.66 11.80 10.64
C GLU A 61 -5.48 12.67 10.16
N ILE A 62 -4.32 12.07 9.88
CA ILE A 62 -3.18 12.79 9.30
C ILE A 62 -3.57 13.43 7.97
N ALA A 63 -4.18 12.66 7.06
CA ALA A 63 -4.60 13.16 5.74
C ALA A 63 -5.57 14.35 5.85
N LYS A 64 -6.51 14.33 6.80
CA LYS A 64 -7.42 15.46 7.05
C LYS A 64 -6.67 16.71 7.54
N SER A 65 -5.71 16.51 8.44
CA SER A 65 -4.94 17.63 9.02
C SER A 65 -4.07 18.32 7.97
N GLU A 66 -3.47 17.56 7.04
CA GLU A 66 -2.68 18.10 5.92
C GLU A 66 -3.54 18.94 4.96
N THR A 67 -4.82 18.58 4.81
CA THR A 67 -5.73 19.31 3.91
C THR A 67 -6.18 20.65 4.51
N SER A 68 -6.11 20.82 5.84
CA SER A 68 -6.57 22.03 6.54
C SER A 68 -5.51 23.13 6.64
N ASN A 69 -4.23 22.78 6.50
CA ASN A 69 -3.09 23.71 6.67
C ASN A 69 -2.59 24.33 5.36
N ASN A 70 -3.24 24.05 4.23
CA ASN A 70 -2.87 24.56 2.90
C ASN A 70 -4.01 25.37 2.26
N SER A 71 -4.79 26.09 3.08
CA SER A 71 -5.84 27.02 2.66
C SER A 71 -5.61 28.39 3.29
#